data_AF-A0A259S285-F1
#
_entry.id   AF-A0A259S285-F1
#
_cell.length_a   1.000
_cell.length_b   1.000
_cell.length_c   1.000
_cell.angle_alpha   90.00
_cell.angle_beta   90.00
_cell.angle_gamma   90.00
#
_symmetry.space_group_name_H-M   'P 1'
#
loop_
_entity.id
_entity.type
_entity.pdbx_description
1 polymer ?
#
loop_
_entity_poly.entity_id
_entity_poly.type
_entity_poly.pdbx_seq_one_letter_code
_entity_poly.pdbx_strand_id
1 'polypeptide(L)'
;DSEEILGNTSDAQWQPVSINNVIRIQLRPRLDLMALASPDVSKRRDAAQDLFSARLTPHYIHEIKALEPQIKDADVQANLRKLVAGFELNDADPKIRLAAIADVADALDPEIRAKLANLASNDNDPAVKAAAAKTLDAINTRVAGWQFLQNLVFGLSLGSVLLLAAIGLAITFGVMGVINMAHGEMMMIGAYTTWLLQQLMPNHLTAALFLAIPSAFLAAGIIGMTIERGLIRFLYGRPLETLLATFGLSLMLQQAARIIFTPLNRAVALPDFMSHSWVVNPVFAITYNRLYILIFSLTVFFGLLLLLKRSTFGLRIRAVAQNRAMARACGVRSNWIDALTFGLGSGIAGIAGVALSQITNVGPNLGQSYIVDSFMVVVLGGVGNLWGTLV
;
A
#
# COMPACT_ATOMS: atom_id res chain seq x y z
N ASP A 1 -24.21 1.66 -65.88
CA ASP A 1 -23.02 0.79 -65.89
C ASP A 1 -21.96 1.27 -64.92
N SER A 2 -21.98 0.72 -63.70
CA SER A 2 -20.81 0.33 -62.90
C SER A 2 -21.30 -0.06 -61.48
N GLU A 3 -21.91 -1.24 -61.37
CA GLU A 3 -22.10 -1.90 -60.07
C GLU A 3 -20.71 -2.36 -59.60
N GLU A 4 -20.20 -1.72 -58.56
CA GLU A 4 -18.98 -2.17 -57.87
C GLU A 4 -19.27 -3.52 -57.22
N ILE A 5 -18.60 -4.56 -57.73
CA ILE A 5 -18.72 -5.94 -57.25
C ILE A 5 -18.09 -5.99 -55.84
N LEU A 6 -18.92 -5.85 -54.81
CA LEU A 6 -18.55 -6.15 -53.44
C LEU A 6 -18.41 -7.67 -53.27
N GLY A 7 -17.17 -8.16 -53.44
CA GLY A 7 -16.62 -9.34 -52.77
C GLY A 7 -17.35 -10.69 -52.93
N ASN A 8 -16.72 -11.60 -53.66
CA ASN A 8 -17.17 -12.98 -53.92
C ASN A 8 -17.33 -13.82 -52.63
N THR A 9 -18.43 -14.57 -52.56
CA THR A 9 -18.87 -15.42 -51.44
C THR A 9 -18.20 -16.80 -51.48
N SER A 10 -17.09 -16.98 -50.76
CA SER A 10 -16.70 -18.30 -50.23
C SER A 10 -15.76 -18.14 -49.04
N ASP A 11 -16.17 -18.61 -47.85
CA ASP A 11 -15.42 -18.48 -46.59
C ASP A 11 -14.09 -19.26 -46.56
N ALA A 12 -13.80 -20.08 -47.59
CA ALA A 12 -12.67 -21.01 -47.63
C ALA A 12 -11.28 -20.39 -47.87
N GLN A 13 -11.19 -19.08 -48.18
CA GLN A 13 -9.91 -18.41 -48.47
C GLN A 13 -9.52 -17.34 -47.44
N TRP A 14 -10.30 -17.13 -46.38
CA TRP A 14 -10.01 -16.12 -45.38
C TRP A 14 -9.11 -16.68 -44.29
N GLN A 15 -7.88 -16.17 -44.20
CA GLN A 15 -7.03 -16.43 -43.04
C GLN A 15 -7.41 -15.45 -41.92
N PRO A 16 -7.71 -15.94 -40.70
CA PRO A 16 -7.99 -15.04 -39.58
C PRO A 16 -6.74 -14.24 -39.25
N VAL A 17 -6.80 -12.92 -39.39
CA VAL A 17 -5.71 -12.02 -39.00
C VAL A 17 -5.67 -11.97 -37.47
N SER A 18 -4.67 -12.62 -36.88
CA SER A 18 -4.45 -12.54 -35.44
C SER A 18 -4.06 -11.11 -35.06
N ILE A 19 -4.82 -10.47 -34.16
CA ILE A 19 -4.52 -9.13 -33.65
C ILE A 19 -3.22 -9.20 -32.84
N ASN A 20 -2.11 -8.81 -33.45
CA ASN A 20 -0.83 -8.69 -32.77
C ASN A 20 -0.73 -7.36 -31.99
N ASN A 21 0.27 -7.21 -31.12
CA ASN A 21 0.45 -5.99 -30.32
C ASN A 21 0.60 -4.73 -31.19
N VAL A 22 1.20 -4.83 -32.37
CA VAL A 22 1.41 -3.69 -33.29
C VAL A 22 0.07 -3.18 -33.81
N ILE A 23 -0.79 -4.08 -34.28
CA ILE A 23 -2.15 -3.77 -34.75
C ILE A 23 -2.98 -3.21 -33.59
N ARG A 24 -2.88 -3.79 -32.38
CA ARG A 24 -3.59 -3.30 -31.19
C ARG A 24 -3.21 -1.86 -30.84
N ILE A 25 -1.92 -1.51 -30.89
CA ILE A 25 -1.44 -0.15 -30.61
C ILE A 25 -1.98 0.87 -31.62
N GLN A 26 -2.14 0.47 -32.88
CA GLN A 26 -2.66 1.37 -33.93
C GLN A 26 -4.19 1.49 -33.91
N LEU A 27 -4.91 0.40 -33.59
CA LEU A 27 -6.37 0.38 -33.58
C LEU A 27 -6.97 1.00 -32.31
N ARG A 28 -6.30 0.87 -31.15
CA ARG A 28 -6.83 1.34 -29.86
C ARG A 28 -7.22 2.83 -29.88
N PRO A 29 -6.35 3.77 -30.27
CA PRO A 29 -6.71 5.20 -30.28
C PRO A 29 -7.89 5.49 -31.20
N ARG A 30 -8.04 4.75 -32.30
CA ARG A 30 -9.13 4.95 -33.27
C ARG A 30 -10.46 4.42 -32.73
N LEU A 31 -10.44 3.30 -32.02
CA LEU A 31 -11.61 2.80 -31.29
C LEU A 31 -12.03 3.76 -30.18
N ASP A 32 -11.07 4.32 -29.46
CA ASP A 32 -11.34 5.27 -28.38
C ASP A 32 -11.93 6.59 -28.94
N LEU A 33 -11.42 7.08 -30.08
CA LEU A 33 -12.02 8.23 -30.79
C LEU A 33 -13.47 7.96 -31.23
N MET A 34 -13.77 6.76 -31.73
CA MET A 34 -15.14 6.37 -32.06
C MET A 34 -16.01 6.27 -30.79
N ALA A 35 -15.44 5.80 -29.69
CA ALA A 35 -16.14 5.70 -28.40
C ALA A 35 -16.46 7.06 -27.77
N LEU A 36 -15.74 8.14 -28.12
CA LEU A 36 -16.10 9.51 -27.74
C LEU A 36 -17.46 9.95 -28.31
N ALA A 37 -17.90 9.37 -29.45
CA ALA A 37 -19.21 9.63 -30.03
C ALA A 37 -20.33 8.72 -29.47
N SER A 38 -20.01 7.83 -28.53
CA SER A 38 -20.99 6.91 -27.91
C SER A 38 -22.07 7.68 -27.15
N PRO A 39 -23.34 7.23 -27.18
CA PRO A 39 -24.41 7.81 -26.36
C PRO A 39 -24.18 7.62 -24.85
N ASP A 40 -23.45 6.58 -24.46
CA ASP A 40 -23.16 6.23 -23.07
C ASP A 40 -22.06 7.12 -22.45
N VAL A 41 -22.36 7.75 -21.31
CA VAL A 41 -21.46 8.68 -20.60
C VAL A 41 -20.22 7.98 -20.07
N SER A 42 -20.35 6.77 -19.51
CA SER A 42 -19.20 6.07 -18.91
C SER A 42 -18.18 5.70 -19.99
N LYS A 43 -18.65 5.17 -21.13
CA LYS A 43 -17.80 4.82 -22.27
C LYS A 43 -17.05 6.02 -22.84
N ARG A 44 -17.66 7.20 -22.87
CA ARG A 44 -16.97 8.43 -23.32
C ARG A 44 -15.87 8.83 -22.35
N ARG A 45 -16.08 8.69 -21.05
CA ARG A 45 -15.09 9.02 -20.01
C ARG A 45 -13.91 8.05 -20.04
N ASP A 46 -14.20 6.76 -20.13
CA ASP A 46 -13.17 5.71 -20.26
C ASP A 46 -12.34 5.93 -21.53
N ALA A 47 -12.98 6.21 -22.66
CA ALA A 47 -12.29 6.49 -23.93
C ALA A 47 -11.42 7.76 -23.87
N ALA A 48 -11.90 8.83 -23.24
CA ALA A 48 -11.11 10.05 -23.07
C ALA A 48 -9.88 9.83 -22.17
N GLN A 49 -10.01 8.99 -21.15
CA GLN A 49 -8.92 8.63 -20.26
C GLN A 49 -7.90 7.70 -20.93
N ASP A 50 -8.38 6.72 -21.71
CA ASP A 50 -7.54 5.83 -22.51
C ASP A 50 -6.74 6.62 -23.56
N LEU A 51 -7.36 7.60 -24.23
CA LEU A 51 -6.68 8.51 -25.17
C LEU A 51 -5.56 9.32 -24.51
N PHE A 52 -5.75 9.76 -23.26
CA PHE A 52 -4.70 10.48 -22.53
C PHE A 52 -3.49 9.61 -22.22
N SER A 53 -3.70 8.30 -22.03
CA SER A 53 -2.63 7.32 -21.81
C SER A 53 -2.01 6.78 -23.10
N ALA A 54 -2.63 7.04 -24.26
CA ALA A 54 -2.20 6.54 -25.54
C ALA A 54 -1.07 7.40 -26.15
N ARG A 55 -0.11 6.74 -26.81
CA ARG A 55 0.86 7.45 -27.67
C ARG A 55 0.17 7.92 -28.95
N LEU A 56 -0.35 9.14 -28.92
CA LEU A 56 -1.03 9.76 -30.06
C LEU A 56 -0.03 10.35 -31.06
N THR A 57 -0.29 10.14 -32.34
CA THR A 57 0.35 10.86 -33.44
C THR A 57 -0.35 12.20 -33.72
N PRO A 58 0.35 13.19 -34.33
CA PRO A 58 -0.22 14.52 -34.61
C PRO A 58 -1.54 14.52 -35.40
N HIS A 59 -1.76 13.50 -36.25
CA HIS A 59 -3.01 13.37 -37.01
C HIS A 59 -4.25 13.24 -36.12
N TYR A 60 -4.15 12.48 -35.02
CA TYR A 60 -5.28 12.30 -34.09
C TYR A 60 -5.64 13.58 -33.35
N ILE A 61 -4.69 14.51 -33.15
CA ILE A 61 -4.93 15.78 -32.46
C ILE A 61 -5.86 16.70 -33.27
N HIS A 62 -5.69 16.72 -34.61
CA HIS A 62 -6.58 17.47 -35.49
C HIS A 62 -8.02 16.92 -35.45
N GLU A 63 -8.19 15.60 -35.42
CA GLU A 63 -9.49 14.96 -35.30
C GLU A 63 -10.14 15.25 -33.93
N ILE A 64 -9.37 15.17 -32.84
CA ILE A 64 -9.86 15.49 -31.48
C ILE A 64 -10.32 16.95 -31.41
N LYS A 65 -9.55 17.88 -31.97
CA LYS A 65 -9.90 19.32 -31.99
C LYS A 65 -11.18 19.60 -32.76
N ALA A 66 -11.47 18.83 -33.81
CA ALA A 66 -12.71 18.94 -34.57
C ALA A 66 -13.93 18.36 -33.81
N LEU A 67 -13.70 17.33 -32.98
CA LEU A 67 -14.74 16.65 -32.20
C LEU A 67 -15.05 17.32 -30.85
N GLU A 68 -14.06 18.00 -30.25
CA GLU A 68 -14.18 18.67 -28.95
C GLU A 68 -15.42 19.57 -28.80
N PRO A 69 -15.82 20.40 -29.79
CA PRO A 69 -16.99 21.27 -29.67
C PRO A 69 -18.32 20.51 -29.65
N GLN A 70 -18.34 19.26 -30.12
CA GLN A 70 -19.54 18.44 -30.25
C GLN A 70 -19.84 17.65 -28.97
N ILE A 71 -18.87 17.58 -28.04
CA ILE A 71 -18.99 16.82 -26.79
C ILE A 71 -19.67 17.68 -25.72
N LYS A 72 -20.80 17.19 -25.19
CA LYS A 72 -21.61 17.90 -24.17
C LYS A 72 -21.12 17.72 -22.73
N ASP A 73 -20.29 16.70 -22.46
CA ASP A 73 -19.78 16.41 -21.10
C ASP A 73 -18.58 17.33 -20.80
N ALA A 74 -18.73 18.21 -19.82
CA ALA A 74 -17.73 19.20 -19.45
C ALA A 74 -16.41 18.57 -18.96
N ASP A 75 -16.46 17.43 -18.28
CA ASP A 75 -15.27 16.74 -17.77
C ASP A 75 -14.45 16.16 -18.93
N VAL A 76 -15.14 15.53 -19.89
CA VAL A 76 -14.51 14.96 -21.09
C VAL A 76 -13.92 16.07 -21.96
N GLN A 77 -14.65 17.17 -22.14
CA GLN A 77 -14.17 18.32 -22.90
C GLN A 77 -12.92 18.94 -22.28
N ALA A 78 -12.89 19.12 -20.95
CA ALA A 78 -11.73 19.64 -20.24
C ALA A 78 -10.50 18.73 -20.38
N ASN A 79 -10.68 17.40 -20.31
CA ASN A 79 -9.60 16.44 -20.49
C ASN A 79 -9.03 16.45 -21.92
N LEU A 80 -9.90 16.54 -22.93
CA LEU A 80 -9.47 16.63 -24.34
C LEU A 80 -8.74 17.95 -24.62
N ARG A 81 -9.17 19.08 -24.03
CA ARG A 81 -8.42 20.35 -24.12
C ARG A 81 -7.01 20.22 -23.56
N LYS A 82 -6.87 19.63 -22.36
CA LYS A 82 -5.56 19.39 -21.74
C LYS A 82 -4.67 18.50 -22.61
N LEU A 83 -5.26 17.46 -23.22
CA LEU A 83 -4.58 16.58 -24.15
C LEU A 83 -4.04 17.36 -25.35
N VAL A 84 -4.90 18.10 -26.06
CA VAL A 84 -4.53 18.92 -27.23
C VAL A 84 -3.46 19.95 -26.85
N ALA A 85 -3.67 20.68 -25.76
CA ALA A 85 -2.72 21.67 -25.25
C ALA A 85 -1.36 21.03 -24.94
N GLY A 86 -1.33 19.80 -24.39
CA GLY A 86 -0.11 19.05 -24.16
C GLY A 86 0.71 18.72 -25.41
N PHE A 87 0.09 18.68 -26.60
CA PHE A 87 0.77 18.57 -27.90
C PHE A 87 1.17 19.94 -28.45
N GLU A 88 0.29 20.93 -28.33
CA GLU A 88 0.51 22.31 -28.78
C GLU A 88 1.65 23.03 -28.03
N LEU A 89 2.04 22.55 -26.84
CA LEU A 89 3.25 23.00 -26.14
C LEU A 89 4.54 22.87 -26.98
N ASN A 90 4.58 21.95 -27.95
CA ASN A 90 5.73 21.76 -28.84
C ASN A 90 5.55 22.41 -30.22
N ASP A 91 4.51 23.22 -30.43
CA ASP A 91 4.23 23.83 -31.72
C ASP A 91 5.30 24.86 -32.13
N ALA A 92 5.47 25.08 -33.43
CA ALA A 92 6.41 26.06 -33.96
C ALA A 92 5.99 27.51 -33.66
N ASP A 93 4.69 27.81 -33.60
CA ASP A 93 4.18 29.16 -33.36
C ASP A 93 4.18 29.53 -31.86
N PRO A 94 4.90 30.60 -31.44
CA PRO A 94 4.91 31.05 -30.05
C PRO A 94 3.52 31.44 -29.51
N LYS A 95 2.59 31.89 -30.35
CA LYS A 95 1.22 32.23 -29.91
C LYS A 95 0.43 30.99 -29.52
N ILE A 96 0.59 29.90 -30.26
CA ILE A 96 -0.05 28.61 -29.98
C ILE A 96 0.52 28.05 -28.67
N ARG A 97 1.84 28.10 -28.49
CA ARG A 97 2.49 27.68 -27.23
C ARG A 97 2.00 28.49 -26.03
N LEU A 98 1.83 29.80 -26.15
CA LEU A 98 1.30 30.64 -25.07
C LEU A 98 -0.16 30.30 -24.71
N ALA A 99 -1.01 30.02 -25.70
CA ALA A 99 -2.38 29.57 -25.45
C ALA A 99 -2.39 28.20 -24.76
N ALA A 100 -1.58 27.26 -25.24
CA ALA A 100 -1.44 25.93 -24.66
C ALA A 100 -0.96 25.98 -23.21
N ILE A 101 -0.04 26.88 -22.85
CA ILE A 101 0.42 27.09 -21.46
C ILE A 101 -0.75 27.49 -20.55
N ALA A 102 -1.66 28.35 -21.03
CA ALA A 102 -2.83 28.75 -20.25
C ALA A 102 -3.81 27.58 -20.05
N ASP A 103 -4.02 26.76 -21.09
CA ASP A 103 -4.94 25.62 -21.04
C ASP A 103 -4.43 24.47 -20.15
N VAL A 104 -3.11 24.33 -19.99
CA VAL A 104 -2.51 23.32 -19.09
C VAL A 104 -2.23 23.82 -17.66
N ALA A 105 -2.58 25.05 -17.32
CA ALA A 105 -2.23 25.64 -16.02
C ALA A 105 -2.78 24.85 -14.81
N ASP A 106 -3.88 24.13 -14.98
CA ASP A 106 -4.51 23.26 -13.97
C ASP A 106 -4.18 21.77 -14.15
N ALA A 107 -3.25 21.42 -15.03
CA ALA A 107 -2.80 20.06 -15.21
C ALA A 107 -1.77 19.65 -14.15
N LEU A 108 -1.91 18.43 -13.61
CA LEU A 108 -1.03 17.87 -12.59
C LEU A 108 -0.11 16.76 -13.16
N ASP A 109 -0.19 16.53 -14.47
CA ASP A 109 0.46 15.41 -15.14
C ASP A 109 1.99 15.58 -15.21
N PRO A 110 2.77 14.52 -14.93
CA PRO A 110 4.23 14.57 -15.01
C PRO A 110 4.75 14.93 -16.41
N GLU A 111 4.06 14.51 -17.47
CA GLU A 111 4.48 14.77 -18.86
C GLU A 111 4.37 16.27 -19.20
N ILE A 112 3.26 16.90 -18.85
CA ILE A 112 3.04 18.33 -19.08
C ILE A 112 4.08 19.15 -18.30
N ARG A 113 4.39 18.77 -17.05
CA ARG A 113 5.44 19.42 -16.26
C ARG A 113 6.82 19.30 -16.90
N ALA A 114 7.16 18.12 -17.45
CA ALA A 114 8.43 17.92 -18.15
C ALA A 114 8.52 18.80 -19.42
N LYS A 115 7.42 18.93 -20.17
CA LYS A 115 7.33 19.82 -21.35
C LYS A 115 7.46 21.30 -20.96
N LEU A 116 6.75 21.76 -19.92
CA LEU A 116 6.85 23.12 -19.41
C LEU A 116 8.27 23.46 -18.90
N ALA A 117 8.93 22.52 -18.22
CA ALA A 117 10.32 22.68 -17.79
C ALA A 117 11.30 22.83 -18.96
N ASN A 118 11.09 22.07 -20.04
CA ASN A 118 11.86 22.21 -21.27
C ASN A 118 11.64 23.59 -21.91
N LEU A 119 10.38 24.03 -22.05
CA LEU A 119 10.07 25.37 -22.59
C LEU A 119 10.66 26.51 -21.77
N ALA A 120 10.57 26.42 -20.43
CA ALA A 120 11.14 27.43 -19.53
C ALA A 120 12.66 27.59 -19.72
N SER A 121 13.36 26.52 -20.11
CA SER A 121 14.83 26.50 -20.23
C SER A 121 15.31 26.80 -21.66
N ASN A 122 14.66 26.19 -22.66
CA ASN A 122 15.20 26.05 -24.01
C ASN A 122 14.44 26.83 -25.10
N ASP A 123 13.29 27.44 -24.80
CA ASP A 123 12.53 28.17 -25.83
C ASP A 123 13.27 29.44 -26.29
N ASN A 124 13.09 29.83 -27.55
CA ASN A 124 13.71 31.02 -28.13
C ASN A 124 12.98 32.31 -27.73
N ASP A 125 11.68 32.23 -27.39
CA ASP A 125 10.86 33.39 -27.05
C ASP A 125 10.90 33.69 -25.54
N PRO A 126 11.34 34.90 -25.11
CA PRO A 126 11.34 35.31 -23.71
C PRO A 126 9.95 35.30 -23.04
N ALA A 127 8.88 35.60 -23.79
CA ALA A 127 7.52 35.62 -23.26
C ALA A 127 7.02 34.19 -22.96
N VAL A 128 7.32 33.24 -23.84
CA VAL A 128 6.99 31.81 -23.64
C VAL A 128 7.78 31.26 -22.45
N LYS A 129 9.07 31.59 -22.33
CA LYS A 129 9.90 31.20 -21.18
C LYS A 129 9.33 31.66 -19.84
N ALA A 130 8.97 32.95 -19.75
CA ALA A 130 8.42 33.52 -18.53
C ALA A 130 7.05 32.92 -18.16
N ALA A 131 6.18 32.72 -19.16
CA ALA A 131 4.87 32.10 -18.97
C ALA A 131 4.99 30.63 -18.54
N ALA A 132 5.88 29.86 -19.17
CA ALA A 132 6.13 28.47 -18.84
C ALA A 132 6.72 28.31 -17.43
N ALA A 133 7.69 29.14 -17.05
CA ALA A 133 8.29 29.12 -15.71
C ALA A 133 7.25 29.43 -14.62
N LYS A 134 6.47 30.50 -14.79
CA LYS A 134 5.41 30.88 -13.84
C LYS A 134 4.36 29.78 -13.68
N THR A 135 3.94 29.18 -14.79
CA THR A 135 2.94 28.11 -14.79
C THR A 135 3.49 26.84 -14.15
N LEU A 136 4.75 26.49 -14.45
CA LEU A 136 5.45 25.35 -13.86
C LEU A 136 5.57 25.49 -12.33
N ASP A 137 5.90 26.69 -11.82
CA ASP A 137 6.00 26.94 -10.39
C ASP A 137 4.64 26.81 -9.69
N ALA A 138 3.56 27.32 -10.31
CA ALA A 138 2.20 27.17 -9.81
C ALA A 138 1.74 25.69 -9.78
N ILE A 139 2.09 24.92 -10.82
CA ILE A 139 1.82 23.48 -10.85
C ILE A 139 2.64 22.76 -9.78
N ASN A 140 3.94 23.04 -9.66
CA ASN A 140 4.82 22.39 -8.68
C ASN A 140 4.36 22.64 -7.24
N THR A 141 3.88 23.84 -6.90
CA THR A 141 3.32 24.13 -5.57
C THR A 141 2.04 23.33 -5.29
N ARG A 142 1.12 23.24 -6.27
CA ARG A 142 -0.08 22.39 -6.15
C ARG A 142 0.26 20.91 -6.02
N VAL A 143 1.19 20.41 -6.85
CA VAL A 143 1.70 19.04 -6.80
C VAL A 143 2.32 18.75 -5.44
N ALA A 144 3.15 19.66 -4.90
CA ALA A 144 3.74 19.49 -3.57
C ALA A 144 2.67 19.40 -2.47
N GLY A 145 1.59 20.19 -2.55
CA GLY A 145 0.45 20.08 -1.64
C GLY A 145 -0.24 18.72 -1.70
N TRP A 146 -0.49 18.19 -2.91
CA TRP A 146 -1.07 16.86 -3.10
C TRP A 146 -0.12 15.74 -2.64
N GLN A 147 1.18 15.86 -2.92
CA GLN A 147 2.20 14.91 -2.45
C GLN A 147 2.31 14.90 -0.93
N PHE A 148 2.21 16.06 -0.28
CA PHE A 148 2.18 16.15 1.17
C PHE A 148 0.99 15.37 1.74
N LEU A 149 -0.21 15.58 1.19
CA LEU A 149 -1.40 14.81 1.58
C LEU A 149 -1.23 13.30 1.33
N GLN A 150 -0.67 12.90 0.18
CA GLN A 150 -0.41 11.49 -0.10
C GLN A 150 0.58 10.89 0.90
N ASN A 151 1.66 11.61 1.20
CA ASN A 151 2.67 11.18 2.17
C ASN A 151 2.10 11.09 3.58
N LEU A 152 1.17 11.97 3.98
CA LEU A 152 0.46 11.83 5.24
C LEU A 152 -0.36 10.53 5.29
N VAL A 153 -1.12 10.21 4.24
CA VAL A 153 -1.89 8.96 4.17
C VAL A 153 -0.96 7.73 4.21
N PHE A 154 0.15 7.78 3.48
CA PHE A 154 1.11 6.68 3.42
C PHE A 154 1.85 6.51 4.76
N GLY A 155 2.21 7.62 5.39
CA GLY A 155 2.80 7.67 6.73
C GLY A 155 1.85 7.12 7.79
N LEU A 156 0.56 7.52 7.77
CA LEU A 156 -0.46 6.96 8.66
C LEU A 156 -0.64 5.45 8.45
N SER A 157 -0.64 4.98 7.20
CA SER A 157 -0.74 3.56 6.89
C SER A 157 0.45 2.77 7.44
N LEU A 158 1.68 3.23 7.18
CA LEU A 158 2.89 2.58 7.69
C LEU A 158 2.95 2.63 9.23
N GLY A 159 2.65 3.81 9.80
CA GLY A 159 2.57 4.01 11.24
C GLY A 159 1.55 3.09 11.90
N SER A 160 0.45 2.75 11.22
CA SER A 160 -0.56 1.82 11.72
C SER A 160 -0.07 0.36 11.80
N VAL A 161 0.89 -0.03 10.95
CA VAL A 161 1.58 -1.33 11.06
C VAL A 161 2.60 -1.31 12.19
N LEU A 162 3.37 -0.22 12.31
CA LEU A 162 4.27 -0.02 13.45
C LEU A 162 3.51 -0.02 14.77
N LEU A 163 2.31 0.57 14.82
CA LEU A 163 1.40 0.54 15.95
C LEU A 163 1.08 -0.91 16.34
N LEU A 164 0.63 -1.76 15.40
CA LEU A 164 0.35 -3.18 15.68
C LEU A 164 1.56 -3.91 16.26
N ALA A 165 2.74 -3.71 15.66
CA ALA A 165 3.97 -4.31 16.12
C ALA A 165 4.39 -3.81 17.52
N ALA A 166 4.31 -2.49 17.74
CA ALA A 166 4.66 -1.80 18.97
C ALA A 166 3.73 -2.15 20.12
N ILE A 167 2.42 -2.29 19.89
CA ILE A 167 1.46 -2.67 20.94
C ILE A 167 1.80 -4.04 21.53
N GLY A 168 2.11 -5.03 20.68
CA GLY A 168 2.51 -6.36 21.14
C GLY A 168 3.80 -6.30 21.99
N LEU A 169 4.75 -5.46 21.58
CA LEU A 169 6.00 -5.24 22.28
C LEU A 169 5.80 -4.46 23.60
N ALA A 170 4.92 -3.47 23.61
CA ALA A 170 4.59 -2.66 24.79
C ALA A 170 3.96 -3.50 25.91
N ILE A 171 3.19 -4.53 25.55
CA ILE A 171 2.60 -5.45 26.54
C ILE A 171 3.66 -6.35 27.16
N THR A 172 4.52 -6.95 26.34
CA THR A 172 5.56 -7.84 26.86
C THR A 172 6.58 -7.07 27.69
N PHE A 173 7.03 -5.92 27.20
CA PHE A 173 7.97 -5.07 27.93
C PHE A 173 7.34 -4.39 29.14
N GLY A 174 6.12 -3.86 29.03
CA GLY A 174 5.45 -3.13 30.10
C GLY A 174 5.05 -4.00 31.30
N VAL A 175 4.77 -5.29 31.09
CA VAL A 175 4.37 -6.21 32.17
C VAL A 175 5.57 -6.94 32.77
N MET A 176 6.54 -7.37 31.94
CA MET A 176 7.63 -8.24 32.39
C MET A 176 8.99 -7.54 32.50
N GLY A 177 9.14 -6.33 31.95
CA GLY A 177 10.43 -5.63 31.89
C GLY A 177 11.46 -6.33 31.00
N VAL A 178 11.00 -7.20 30.09
CA VAL A 178 11.86 -7.98 29.20
C VAL A 178 11.89 -7.37 27.81
N ILE A 179 13.08 -7.09 27.30
CA ILE A 179 13.28 -6.67 25.91
C ILE A 179 13.37 -7.92 25.04
N ASN A 180 12.44 -8.06 24.09
CA ASN A 180 12.37 -9.21 23.19
C ASN A 180 12.74 -8.82 21.76
N MET A 181 13.98 -9.06 21.36
CA MET A 181 14.42 -8.82 19.96
C MET A 181 13.82 -9.83 18.98
N ALA A 182 13.46 -11.04 19.42
CA ALA A 182 12.80 -12.04 18.59
C ALA A 182 11.33 -11.70 18.27
N HIS A 183 10.79 -10.61 18.81
CA HIS A 183 9.42 -10.15 18.52
C HIS A 183 9.22 -9.84 17.03
N GLY A 184 10.27 -9.34 16.35
CA GLY A 184 10.25 -9.15 14.90
C GLY A 184 9.99 -10.45 14.15
N GLU A 185 10.57 -11.56 14.61
CA GLU A 185 10.39 -12.87 13.99
C GLU A 185 8.97 -13.43 14.18
N MET A 186 8.23 -12.97 15.18
CA MET A 186 6.82 -13.29 15.32
C MET A 186 5.99 -12.65 14.20
N MET A 187 6.36 -11.44 13.74
CA MET A 187 5.79 -10.84 12.54
C MET A 187 6.15 -11.64 11.29
N MET A 188 7.41 -12.08 11.17
CA MET A 188 7.84 -12.97 10.09
C MET A 188 6.99 -14.25 10.05
N ILE A 189 6.78 -14.91 11.18
CA ILE A 189 5.94 -16.12 11.28
C ILE A 189 4.51 -15.83 10.81
N GLY A 190 3.91 -14.70 11.21
CA GLY A 190 2.57 -14.32 10.76
C GLY A 190 2.48 -14.04 9.26
N ALA A 191 3.51 -13.40 8.70
CA ALA A 191 3.61 -13.15 7.26
C ALA A 191 3.74 -14.46 6.46
N TYR A 192 4.59 -15.40 6.91
CA TYR A 192 4.68 -16.73 6.28
C TYR A 192 3.41 -17.56 6.45
N THR A 193 2.70 -17.42 7.57
CA THR A 193 1.40 -18.08 7.77
C THR A 193 0.38 -17.62 6.73
N THR A 194 0.37 -16.32 6.42
CA THR A 194 -0.48 -15.75 5.37
C THR A 194 -0.13 -16.31 4.00
N TRP A 195 1.16 -16.31 3.65
CA TRP A 195 1.64 -16.89 2.40
C TRP A 195 1.29 -18.38 2.28
N LEU A 196 1.51 -19.17 3.34
CA LEU A 196 1.20 -20.60 3.36
C LEU A 196 -0.29 -20.86 3.12
N LEU A 197 -1.17 -20.10 3.76
CA LEU A 197 -2.61 -20.22 3.57
C LEU A 197 -3.06 -19.86 2.15
N GLN A 198 -2.40 -18.88 1.51
CA GLN A 198 -2.66 -18.59 0.10
C GLN A 198 -2.23 -19.74 -0.81
N GLN A 199 -1.10 -20.38 -0.53
CA GLN A 199 -0.65 -21.56 -1.29
C GLN A 199 -1.60 -22.75 -1.10
N LEU A 200 -2.21 -22.91 0.08
CA LEU A 200 -3.19 -23.95 0.36
C LEU A 200 -4.56 -23.67 -0.28
N MET A 201 -4.92 -22.40 -0.47
CA MET A 201 -6.20 -21.96 -1.01
C MET A 201 -6.04 -20.95 -2.16
N PRO A 202 -5.42 -21.34 -3.30
CA PRO A 202 -5.07 -20.42 -4.38
C PRO A 202 -6.27 -19.76 -5.05
N ASN A 203 -7.45 -20.38 -4.98
CA ASN A 203 -8.69 -19.84 -5.58
C ASN A 203 -9.51 -18.98 -4.61
N HIS A 204 -9.11 -18.89 -3.34
CA HIS A 204 -9.89 -18.21 -2.29
C HIS A 204 -9.02 -17.24 -1.47
N LEU A 205 -8.41 -16.25 -2.14
CA LEU A 205 -7.51 -15.28 -1.51
C LEU A 205 -8.15 -14.55 -0.32
N THR A 206 -9.43 -14.17 -0.45
CA THR A 206 -10.20 -13.52 0.63
C THR A 206 -10.33 -14.43 1.85
N ALA A 207 -10.70 -15.70 1.66
CA ALA A 207 -10.83 -16.65 2.76
C ALA A 207 -9.47 -16.96 3.40
N ALA A 208 -8.42 -17.07 2.59
CA ALA A 208 -7.06 -17.26 3.07
C ALA A 208 -6.61 -16.10 3.97
N LEU A 209 -6.92 -14.85 3.61
CA LEU A 209 -6.60 -13.69 4.44
C LEU A 209 -7.36 -13.70 5.78
N PHE A 210 -8.66 -13.95 5.76
CA PHE A 210 -9.46 -14.00 6.99
C PHE A 210 -9.05 -15.13 7.92
N LEU A 211 -8.65 -16.29 7.37
CA LEU A 211 -8.12 -17.41 8.14
C LEU A 211 -6.69 -17.16 8.61
N ALA A 212 -5.91 -16.35 7.89
CA ALA A 212 -4.56 -15.99 8.27
C ALA A 212 -4.49 -15.19 9.57
N ILE A 213 -5.46 -14.32 9.85
CA ILE A 213 -5.49 -13.54 11.10
C ILE A 213 -5.49 -14.43 12.36
N PRO A 214 -6.46 -15.34 12.57
CA PRO A 214 -6.45 -16.22 13.73
C PRO A 214 -5.31 -17.23 13.67
N SER A 215 -4.94 -17.73 12.49
CA SER A 215 -3.87 -18.73 12.36
C SER A 215 -2.50 -18.15 12.70
N ALA A 216 -2.20 -16.92 12.25
CA ALA A 216 -0.98 -16.19 12.59
C ALA A 216 -0.94 -15.84 14.07
N PHE A 217 -2.06 -15.40 14.65
CA PHE A 217 -2.16 -15.14 16.09
C PHE A 217 -1.83 -16.40 16.91
N LEU A 218 -2.42 -17.54 16.55
CA LEU A 218 -2.20 -18.81 17.24
C LEU A 218 -0.76 -19.32 17.02
N ALA A 219 -0.25 -19.31 15.79
CA ALA A 219 1.09 -19.78 15.48
C ALA A 219 2.15 -18.95 16.23
N ALA A 220 2.12 -17.63 16.09
CA ALA A 220 3.05 -16.74 16.76
C ALA A 220 2.84 -16.74 18.28
N GLY A 221 1.60 -16.85 18.76
CA GLY A 221 1.29 -16.93 20.18
C GLY A 221 1.80 -18.21 20.85
N ILE A 222 1.64 -19.37 20.20
CA ILE A 222 2.16 -20.66 20.69
C ILE A 222 3.68 -20.65 20.71
N ILE A 223 4.31 -20.16 19.64
CA ILE A 223 5.78 -20.02 19.58
C ILE A 223 6.24 -19.06 20.67
N GLY A 224 5.57 -17.92 20.85
CA GLY A 224 5.84 -16.99 21.94
C GLY A 224 5.76 -17.63 23.32
N MET A 225 4.68 -18.36 23.62
CA MET A 225 4.54 -19.08 24.89
C MET A 225 5.64 -20.13 25.10
N THR A 226 6.08 -20.77 24.02
CA THR A 226 7.18 -21.75 24.05
C THR A 226 8.51 -21.07 24.35
N ILE A 227 8.76 -19.90 23.74
CA ILE A 227 9.95 -19.08 24.01
C ILE A 227 9.96 -18.57 25.45
N GLU A 228 8.81 -18.11 25.96
CA GLU A 228 8.71 -17.66 27.35
C GLU A 228 9.08 -18.78 28.32
N ARG A 229 8.51 -19.97 28.13
CA ARG A 229 8.75 -21.12 29.01
C ARG A 229 10.11 -21.78 28.82
N GLY A 230 10.62 -21.77 27.60
CA GLY A 230 11.86 -22.46 27.24
C GLY A 230 13.10 -21.63 27.53
N LEU A 231 12.99 -20.30 27.42
CA LEU A 231 14.15 -19.40 27.45
C LEU A 231 13.97 -18.27 28.45
N ILE A 232 12.94 -17.43 28.26
CA ILE A 232 12.85 -16.13 28.96
C ILE A 232 12.62 -16.30 30.45
N ARG A 233 11.84 -17.30 30.88
CA ARG A 233 11.56 -17.52 32.31
C ARG A 233 12.81 -17.74 33.17
N PHE A 234 13.88 -18.23 32.55
CA PHE A 234 15.14 -18.52 33.23
C PHE A 234 16.05 -17.28 33.34
N LEU A 235 15.74 -16.23 32.58
CA LEU A 235 16.51 -15.00 32.47
C LEU A 235 15.80 -13.79 33.11
N TYR A 236 14.68 -14.03 33.81
CA TYR A 236 13.96 -12.95 34.51
C TYR A 236 14.86 -12.22 35.51
N GLY A 237 14.76 -10.89 35.52
CA GLY A 237 15.61 -10.00 36.33
C GLY A 237 16.98 -9.68 35.70
N ARG A 238 17.27 -10.20 34.51
CA ARG A 238 18.56 -9.98 33.80
C ARG A 238 18.31 -9.42 32.40
N PRO A 239 18.05 -8.10 32.28
CA PRO A 239 17.60 -7.50 31.02
C PRO A 239 18.64 -7.61 29.88
N LEU A 240 19.93 -7.45 30.18
CA LEU A 240 21.00 -7.59 29.18
C LEU A 240 21.15 -9.02 28.67
N GLU A 241 21.07 -10.02 29.58
CA GLU A 241 21.12 -11.43 29.20
C GLU A 241 19.90 -11.82 28.34
N THR A 242 18.72 -11.29 28.67
CA THR A 242 17.50 -11.55 27.89
C THR A 242 17.55 -10.91 26.51
N LEU A 243 18.12 -9.70 26.40
CA LEU A 243 18.34 -9.04 25.12
C LEU A 243 19.27 -9.87 24.22
N LEU A 244 20.41 -10.33 24.76
CA LEU A 244 21.38 -11.15 24.03
C LEU A 244 20.78 -12.51 23.62
N ALA A 245 20.05 -13.16 24.54
CA ALA A 245 19.41 -14.44 24.28
C ALA A 245 18.31 -14.33 23.21
N THR A 246 17.47 -13.30 23.27
CA THR A 246 16.41 -13.09 22.26
C THR A 246 16.97 -12.65 20.92
N PHE A 247 18.11 -11.95 20.87
CA PHE A 247 18.82 -11.69 19.63
C PHE A 247 19.36 -12.99 19.00
N GLY A 248 20.01 -13.85 19.78
CA GLY A 248 20.47 -15.16 19.30
C GLY A 248 19.32 -16.03 18.80
N LEU A 249 18.20 -16.06 19.53
CA LEU A 249 16.97 -16.72 19.11
C LEU A 249 16.41 -16.14 17.81
N SER A 250 16.47 -14.82 17.62
CA SER A 250 16.08 -14.16 16.37
C SER A 250 16.84 -14.75 15.18
N LEU A 251 18.17 -14.85 15.30
CA LEU A 251 19.02 -15.45 14.26
C LEU A 251 18.66 -16.92 13.98
N MET A 252 18.37 -17.70 15.03
CA MET A 252 17.93 -19.09 14.89
C MET A 252 16.59 -19.19 14.14
N LEU A 253 15.62 -18.34 14.46
CA LEU A 253 14.31 -18.31 13.81
C LEU A 253 14.41 -17.87 12.34
N GLN A 254 15.21 -16.85 12.04
CA GLN A 254 15.49 -16.43 10.66
C GLN A 254 16.10 -17.59 9.85
N GLN A 255 17.05 -18.30 10.46
CA GLN A 255 17.72 -19.40 9.78
C GLN A 255 16.81 -20.61 9.61
N ALA A 256 15.94 -20.90 10.59
CA ALA A 256 14.88 -21.89 10.44
C ALA A 256 13.92 -21.53 9.30
N ALA A 257 13.50 -20.27 9.18
CA ALA A 257 12.64 -19.82 8.09
C ALA A 257 13.29 -19.98 6.70
N ARG A 258 14.60 -19.70 6.59
CA ARG A 258 15.37 -19.91 5.36
C ARG A 258 15.41 -21.39 4.94
N ILE A 259 15.51 -22.30 5.91
CA ILE A 259 15.54 -23.75 5.67
C ILE A 259 14.14 -24.28 5.29
N ILE A 260 13.10 -23.84 6.00
CA ILE A 260 11.73 -24.36 5.82
C ILE A 260 11.08 -23.81 4.55
N PHE A 261 11.24 -22.53 4.25
CA PHE A 261 10.52 -21.87 3.16
C PHE A 261 11.43 -21.63 1.95
N THR A 262 12.36 -20.69 2.08
CA THR A 262 13.40 -20.32 1.10
C THR A 262 14.03 -19.01 1.58
N PRO A 263 15.29 -18.70 1.22
CA PRO A 263 15.86 -17.37 1.40
C PRO A 263 15.25 -16.31 0.48
N LEU A 264 14.49 -16.69 -0.55
CA LEU A 264 13.90 -15.76 -1.50
C LEU A 264 12.65 -15.08 -0.93
N ASN A 265 12.50 -13.80 -1.25
CA ASN A 265 11.29 -13.06 -0.91
C ASN A 265 10.09 -13.61 -1.71
N ARG A 266 8.97 -13.80 -1.02
CA ARG A 266 7.70 -14.29 -1.59
C ARG A 266 6.67 -13.16 -1.54
N ALA A 267 6.00 -12.93 -2.66
CA ALA A 267 4.87 -12.02 -2.71
C ALA A 267 3.62 -12.72 -2.17
N VAL A 268 2.78 -11.95 -1.47
CA VAL A 268 1.45 -12.36 -1.03
C VAL A 268 0.45 -11.64 -1.92
N ALA A 269 -0.42 -12.39 -2.57
CA ALA A 269 -1.38 -11.85 -3.51
C ALA A 269 -2.47 -11.07 -2.75
N LEU A 270 -2.84 -9.89 -3.26
CA LEU A 270 -3.91 -9.11 -2.67
C LEU A 270 -5.27 -9.64 -3.14
N PRO A 271 -6.26 -9.76 -2.25
CA PRO A 271 -7.65 -9.97 -2.66
C PRO A 271 -8.18 -8.80 -3.51
N ASP A 272 -9.17 -9.08 -4.36
CA ASP A 272 -9.71 -8.09 -5.30
C ASP A 272 -10.20 -6.81 -4.62
N PHE A 273 -10.85 -6.90 -3.46
CA PHE A 273 -11.33 -5.71 -2.74
C PHE A 273 -10.19 -4.82 -2.22
N MET A 274 -8.96 -5.34 -2.05
CA MET A 274 -7.79 -4.59 -1.58
C MET A 274 -6.90 -4.10 -2.72
N SER A 275 -7.01 -4.69 -3.91
CA SER A 275 -6.15 -4.39 -5.06
C SER A 275 -6.47 -3.07 -5.77
N HIS A 276 -7.65 -2.50 -5.49
CA HIS A 276 -8.10 -1.26 -6.12
C HIS A 276 -7.49 -0.03 -5.44
N SER A 277 -7.45 1.08 -6.19
CA SER A 277 -7.05 2.39 -5.69
C SER A 277 -8.11 3.43 -6.01
N TRP A 278 -8.29 4.36 -5.08
CA TRP A 278 -9.08 5.57 -5.31
C TRP A 278 -8.14 6.66 -5.81
N VAL A 279 -8.22 6.92 -7.12
CA VAL A 279 -7.43 7.94 -7.82
C VAL A 279 -8.26 9.22 -7.88
N VAL A 280 -7.83 10.26 -7.16
CA VAL A 280 -8.47 11.58 -7.23
C VAL A 280 -7.86 12.41 -8.35
N ASN A 281 -6.54 12.34 -8.49
CA ASN A 281 -5.77 13.00 -9.54
C ASN A 281 -4.46 12.22 -9.82
N PRO A 282 -3.68 12.59 -10.86
CA PRO A 282 -2.44 11.88 -11.22
C PRO A 282 -1.37 11.83 -10.11
N VAL A 283 -1.46 12.68 -9.10
CA VAL A 283 -0.49 12.82 -8.01
C VAL A 283 -0.96 12.17 -6.71
N PHE A 284 -2.28 12.10 -6.49
CA PHE A 284 -2.91 11.63 -5.27
C PHE A 284 -3.78 10.41 -5.54
N ALA A 285 -3.30 9.25 -5.08
CA ALA A 285 -4.04 8.00 -5.10
C ALA A 285 -3.93 7.28 -3.77
N ILE A 286 -5.07 6.84 -3.23
CA ILE A 286 -5.13 6.03 -2.02
C ILE A 286 -5.38 4.58 -2.42
N THR A 287 -4.46 3.68 -2.11
CA THR A 287 -4.69 2.24 -2.29
C THR A 287 -5.58 1.70 -1.18
N TYR A 288 -6.60 0.91 -1.54
CA TYR A 288 -7.55 0.39 -0.56
C TYR A 288 -6.90 -0.51 0.48
N ASN A 289 -5.88 -1.28 0.10
CA ASN A 289 -5.08 -2.06 1.03
C ASN A 289 -4.58 -1.23 2.24
N ARG A 290 -4.01 -0.04 1.98
CA ARG A 290 -3.50 0.84 3.05
C ARG A 290 -4.60 1.32 3.99
N LEU A 291 -5.78 1.60 3.45
CA LEU A 291 -6.95 2.01 4.23
C LEU A 291 -7.46 0.84 5.10
N TYR A 292 -7.56 -0.37 4.53
CA TYR A 292 -7.97 -1.56 5.27
C TYR A 292 -7.00 -1.90 6.39
N ILE A 293 -5.69 -1.77 6.17
CA ILE A 293 -4.68 -1.97 7.23
C ILE A 293 -4.86 -0.96 8.36
N LEU A 294 -5.13 0.30 8.05
CA LEU A 294 -5.37 1.34 9.06
C LEU A 294 -6.63 1.06 9.89
N ILE A 295 -7.73 0.69 9.23
CA ILE A 295 -8.97 0.31 9.93
C ILE A 295 -8.75 -0.95 10.79
N PHE A 296 -8.02 -1.92 10.24
CA PHE A 296 -7.71 -3.17 10.91
C PHE A 296 -6.83 -2.95 12.15
N SER A 297 -5.77 -2.15 12.06
CA SER A 297 -4.89 -1.84 13.19
C SER A 297 -5.63 -1.12 14.32
N LEU A 298 -6.48 -0.15 14.00
CA LEU A 298 -7.34 0.51 14.98
C LEU A 298 -8.32 -0.47 15.62
N THR A 299 -8.92 -1.37 14.83
CA THR A 299 -9.83 -2.41 15.35
C THR A 299 -9.12 -3.33 16.33
N VAL A 300 -7.92 -3.81 16.00
CA VAL A 300 -7.11 -4.65 16.88
C VAL A 300 -6.68 -3.87 18.13
N PHE A 301 -6.26 -2.61 17.98
CA PHE A 301 -5.88 -1.75 19.10
C PHE A 301 -7.04 -1.55 20.08
N PHE A 302 -8.22 -1.13 19.60
CA PHE A 302 -9.39 -0.93 20.45
C PHE A 302 -9.89 -2.25 21.04
N GLY A 303 -9.86 -3.34 20.27
CA GLY A 303 -10.18 -4.69 20.77
C GLY A 303 -9.27 -5.12 21.91
N LEU A 304 -7.97 -4.84 21.79
CA LEU A 304 -7.00 -5.13 22.83
C LEU A 304 -7.12 -4.21 24.06
N LEU A 305 -7.37 -2.92 23.84
CA LEU A 305 -7.68 -1.98 24.92
C LEU A 305 -8.90 -2.45 25.73
N LEU A 306 -9.95 -2.90 25.04
CA LEU A 306 -11.13 -3.45 25.68
C LEU A 306 -10.79 -4.72 26.45
N LEU A 307 -10.04 -5.64 25.84
CA LEU A 307 -9.58 -6.87 26.49
C LEU A 307 -8.76 -6.57 27.76
N LEU A 308 -7.81 -5.64 27.72
CA LEU A 308 -6.95 -5.35 28.86
C LEU A 308 -7.65 -4.52 29.95
N LYS A 309 -8.59 -3.64 29.59
CA LYS A 309 -9.31 -2.80 30.58
C LYS A 309 -10.53 -3.48 31.18
N ARG A 310 -11.29 -4.27 30.40
CA ARG A 310 -12.59 -4.83 30.81
C ARG A 310 -12.60 -6.32 31.11
N SER A 311 -11.56 -7.09 30.75
CA SER A 311 -11.54 -8.53 31.04
C SER A 311 -10.89 -8.88 32.38
N THR A 312 -11.25 -10.04 32.92
CA THR A 312 -10.59 -10.65 34.08
C THR A 312 -9.14 -11.03 33.80
N PHE A 313 -8.80 -11.33 32.55
CA PHE A 313 -7.43 -11.60 32.12
C PHE A 313 -6.56 -10.34 32.24
N GLY A 314 -7.04 -9.19 31.75
CA GLY A 314 -6.38 -7.90 31.90
C GLY A 314 -6.24 -7.44 33.36
N LEU A 315 -7.22 -7.77 34.21
CA LEU A 315 -7.12 -7.55 35.66
C LEU A 315 -5.97 -8.36 36.28
N ARG A 316 -5.85 -9.65 35.93
CA ARG A 316 -4.77 -10.52 36.42
C ARG A 316 -3.39 -10.06 35.95
N ILE A 317 -3.26 -9.61 34.69
CA ILE A 317 -2.02 -9.04 34.17
C ILE A 317 -1.58 -7.84 35.02
N ARG A 318 -2.48 -6.88 35.24
CA ARG A 318 -2.16 -5.68 36.04
C ARG A 318 -1.84 -6.02 37.49
N ALA A 319 -2.54 -6.98 38.09
CA ALA A 319 -2.24 -7.44 39.44
C ALA A 319 -0.83 -8.04 39.55
N VAL A 320 -0.43 -8.87 38.58
CA VAL A 320 0.93 -9.45 38.52
C VAL A 320 2.00 -8.38 38.28
N ALA A 321 1.72 -7.39 37.44
CA ALA A 321 2.63 -6.28 37.15
C ALA A 321 2.84 -5.36 38.38
N GLN A 322 1.79 -5.11 39.17
CA GLN A 322 1.88 -4.24 40.36
C GLN A 322 2.55 -4.93 41.55
N ASN A 323 2.11 -6.15 41.89
CA ASN A 323 2.70 -6.91 42.99
C ASN A 323 2.54 -8.41 42.77
N ARG A 324 3.58 -9.02 42.18
CA ARG A 324 3.63 -10.45 41.87
C ARG A 324 3.45 -11.34 43.09
N ALA A 325 4.00 -10.98 44.25
CA ALA A 325 3.91 -11.80 45.47
C ALA A 325 2.47 -11.82 46.02
N MET A 326 1.82 -10.65 46.10
CA MET A 326 0.43 -10.54 46.52
C MET A 326 -0.52 -11.23 45.53
N ALA A 327 -0.31 -11.06 44.23
CA ALA A 327 -1.12 -11.72 43.21
C ALA A 327 -1.09 -13.26 43.36
N ARG A 328 0.09 -13.83 43.67
CA ARG A 328 0.23 -15.27 43.96
C ARG A 328 -0.50 -15.68 45.25
N ALA A 329 -0.45 -14.86 46.30
CA ALA A 329 -1.18 -15.12 47.54
C ALA A 329 -2.70 -15.11 47.33
N CYS A 330 -3.21 -14.30 46.39
CA CYS A 330 -4.61 -14.28 45.96
C CYS A 330 -4.98 -15.40 44.96
N GLY A 331 -4.12 -16.41 44.76
CA GLY A 331 -4.40 -17.57 43.90
C GLY A 331 -4.18 -17.33 42.39
N VAL A 332 -3.58 -16.20 41.98
CA VAL A 332 -3.25 -15.96 40.57
C VAL A 332 -2.00 -16.76 40.20
N ARG A 333 -2.12 -17.64 39.20
CA ARG A 333 -0.99 -18.41 38.65
C ARG A 333 -0.08 -17.51 37.81
N SER A 334 0.75 -16.70 38.44
CA SER A 334 1.55 -15.66 37.76
C SER A 334 2.36 -16.20 36.58
N ASN A 335 2.97 -17.39 36.71
CA ASN A 335 3.78 -17.99 35.65
C ASN A 335 2.96 -18.30 34.38
N TRP A 336 1.67 -18.63 34.54
CA TRP A 336 0.77 -18.81 33.40
C TRP A 336 0.30 -17.48 32.83
N ILE A 337 0.13 -16.46 33.68
CA ILE A 337 -0.19 -15.10 33.23
C ILE A 337 0.96 -14.53 32.41
N ASP A 338 2.22 -14.74 32.81
CA ASP A 338 3.40 -14.32 32.04
C ASP A 338 3.43 -15.01 30.67
N ALA A 339 3.34 -16.34 30.65
CA ALA A 339 3.30 -17.11 29.40
C ALA A 339 2.18 -16.64 28.46
N LEU A 340 0.95 -16.46 28.97
CA LEU A 340 -0.19 -16.01 28.18
C LEU A 340 -0.05 -14.56 27.72
N THR A 341 0.55 -13.69 28.54
CA THR A 341 0.82 -12.29 28.17
C THR A 341 1.88 -12.21 27.09
N PHE A 342 2.92 -13.04 27.18
CA PHE A 342 3.94 -13.15 26.16
C PHE A 342 3.34 -13.70 24.86
N GLY A 343 2.55 -14.77 24.95
CA GLY A 343 1.81 -15.33 23.82
C GLY A 343 0.84 -14.33 23.18
N LEU A 344 0.14 -13.51 23.97
CA LEU A 344 -0.72 -12.44 23.44
C LEU A 344 0.11 -11.43 22.65
N GLY A 345 1.23 -10.95 23.21
CA GLY A 345 2.13 -10.01 22.53
C GLY A 345 2.71 -10.57 21.24
N SER A 346 3.20 -11.81 21.26
CA SER A 346 3.69 -12.52 20.07
C SER A 346 2.59 -12.79 19.05
N GLY A 347 1.37 -13.13 19.50
CA GLY A 347 0.22 -13.33 18.63
C GLY A 347 -0.18 -12.06 17.90
N ILE A 348 -0.17 -10.91 18.59
CA ILE A 348 -0.44 -9.60 17.97
C ILE A 348 0.67 -9.24 16.97
N ALA A 349 1.92 -9.57 17.26
CA ALA A 349 3.01 -9.43 16.27
C ALA A 349 2.76 -10.31 15.05
N GLY A 350 2.28 -11.54 15.23
CA GLY A 350 1.83 -12.39 14.12
C GLY A 350 0.76 -11.71 13.27
N ILE A 351 -0.25 -11.11 13.90
CA ILE A 351 -1.28 -10.31 13.21
C ILE A 351 -0.67 -9.11 12.46
N ALA A 352 0.30 -8.41 13.06
CA ALA A 352 1.03 -7.34 12.40
C ALA A 352 1.75 -7.85 11.14
N GLY A 353 2.31 -9.06 11.20
CA GLY A 353 2.89 -9.77 10.07
C GLY A 353 1.90 -10.05 8.92
N VAL A 354 0.65 -10.42 9.26
CA VAL A 354 -0.42 -10.58 8.26
C VAL A 354 -0.67 -9.25 7.54
N ALA A 355 -0.84 -8.16 8.28
CA ALA A 355 -1.07 -6.83 7.71
C ALA A 355 0.12 -6.36 6.85
N LEU A 356 1.34 -6.56 7.36
CA LEU A 356 2.57 -6.17 6.68
C LEU A 356 2.77 -6.95 5.37
N SER A 357 2.43 -8.24 5.34
CA SER A 357 2.51 -9.06 4.12
C SER A 357 1.64 -8.56 2.97
N GLN A 358 0.63 -7.73 3.24
CA GLN A 358 -0.21 -7.14 2.20
C GLN A 358 0.48 -5.95 1.51
N ILE A 359 1.45 -5.29 2.14
CA ILE A 359 2.12 -4.09 1.60
C ILE A 359 3.58 -4.30 1.22
N THR A 360 4.21 -5.36 1.72
CA THR A 360 5.59 -5.73 1.38
C THR A 360 5.72 -7.23 1.16
N ASN A 361 6.80 -7.64 0.49
CA ASN A 361 7.11 -9.03 0.28
C ASN A 361 7.52 -9.71 1.60
N VAL A 362 7.17 -10.97 1.73
CA VAL A 362 7.51 -11.82 2.87
C VAL A 362 8.91 -12.40 2.67
N GLY A 363 9.77 -12.25 3.68
CA GLY A 363 11.10 -12.82 3.65
C GLY A 363 11.67 -13.06 5.05
N PRO A 364 12.78 -13.82 5.18
CA PRO A 364 13.31 -14.22 6.47
C PRO A 364 13.81 -13.05 7.32
N ASN A 365 14.14 -11.92 6.71
CA ASN A 365 14.66 -10.74 7.41
C ASN A 365 13.57 -9.68 7.67
N LEU A 366 12.31 -9.97 7.35
CA LEU A 366 11.21 -9.02 7.45
C LEU A 366 11.04 -8.49 8.88
N GLY A 367 11.20 -9.34 9.90
CA GLY A 367 11.08 -8.93 11.29
C GLY A 367 12.11 -7.89 11.74
N GLN A 368 13.36 -8.04 11.29
CA GLN A 368 14.47 -7.19 11.71
C GLN A 368 14.32 -5.74 11.23
N SER A 369 13.73 -5.52 10.05
CA SER A 369 13.53 -4.18 9.50
C SER A 369 12.54 -3.34 10.30
N TYR A 370 11.61 -3.97 11.01
CA TYR A 370 10.53 -3.25 11.72
C TYR A 370 10.66 -3.28 13.25
N ILE A 371 11.46 -4.19 13.81
CA ILE A 371 11.59 -4.31 15.27
C ILE A 371 12.23 -3.07 15.90
N VAL A 372 13.23 -2.47 15.25
CA VAL A 372 13.92 -1.27 15.75
C VAL A 372 12.96 -0.09 15.79
N ASP A 373 12.22 0.15 14.70
CA ASP A 373 11.23 1.21 14.62
C ASP A 373 10.08 0.99 15.61
N SER A 374 9.62 -0.25 15.76
CA SER A 374 8.58 -0.59 16.74
C SER A 374 9.04 -0.36 18.18
N PHE A 375 10.30 -0.66 18.49
CA PHE A 375 10.87 -0.38 19.82
C PHE A 375 10.98 1.13 20.06
N MET A 376 11.40 1.91 19.06
CA MET A 376 11.42 3.37 19.13
C MET A 376 10.03 3.94 19.46
N VAL A 377 8.98 3.44 18.81
CA VAL A 377 7.57 3.82 19.10
C VAL A 377 7.20 3.53 20.55
N VAL A 378 7.55 2.36 21.09
CA VAL A 378 7.25 2.00 22.49
C VAL A 378 7.99 2.87 23.50
N VAL A 379 9.27 3.17 23.23
CA VAL A 379 10.09 4.00 24.13
C VAL A 379 9.59 5.44 24.13
N LEU A 380 9.27 6.01 22.96
CA LEU A 380 8.73 7.36 22.83
C LEU A 380 7.32 7.48 23.43
N GLY A 381 6.45 6.50 23.16
CA GLY A 381 5.09 6.46 23.71
C GLY A 381 5.02 6.19 25.21
N GLY A 382 6.11 5.70 25.81
CA GLY A 382 6.16 5.34 27.22
C GLY A 382 5.83 3.87 27.44
N VAL A 383 6.75 3.20 28.13
CA VAL A 383 6.72 1.77 28.40
C VAL A 383 5.45 1.39 29.17
N GLY A 384 4.65 0.47 28.60
CA GLY A 384 3.41 0.01 29.22
C GLY A 384 2.21 0.95 29.06
N ASN A 385 2.35 2.09 28.37
CA ASN A 385 1.23 2.96 28.04
C ASN A 385 0.74 2.75 26.60
N LEU A 386 -0.34 1.97 26.45
CA LEU A 386 -0.95 1.68 25.15
C LEU A 386 -1.46 2.94 24.42
N TRP A 387 -1.92 3.95 25.14
CA TRP A 387 -2.32 5.21 24.50
C TRP A 387 -1.13 5.97 23.98
N GLY A 388 -0.01 5.92 24.69
CA GLY A 388 1.22 6.53 24.26
C GLY A 388 1.82 5.87 23.02
N THR A 389 1.59 4.56 22.79
CA THR A 389 2.02 3.94 21.52
C THR A 389 1.21 4.37 20.29
N LEU A 390 0.03 4.98 20.47
CA LEU A 390 -0.82 5.48 19.38
C LEU A 390 -0.50 6.93 18.98
N VAL A 391 -0.10 7.76 19.95
CA VAL A 391 0.24 9.17 19.78
C VAL A 391 1.65 9.29 19.26
#